data_AF-S8BX05-F1
#
_entry.id   AF-S8BX05-F1
#
_cell.length_a   1.000
_cell.length_b   1.000
_cell.length_c   1.000
_cell.angle_alpha   90.00
_cell.angle_beta   90.00
_cell.angle_gamma   90.00
#
_symmetry.space_group_name_H-M   'P 1'
#
loop_
_entity.id
_entity.type
_entity.pdbx_description
1 polymer ?
#
loop_
_entity_poly.entity_id
_entity_poly.type
_entity_poly.pdbx_seq_one_letter_code
_entity_poly.pdbx_strand_id
1 'polypeptide(L)'
;VRSNNLGAVGFLGDSRRMNVAVTRARKHAVIVCDSSTICHNTYLARLLRHIRYFGRVRHAEAGGSGGGSGLTMNPILPPLT
;
A
#
# COMPACT_ATOMS: atom_id res chain seq x y z
N VAL A 1 -4.03 -1.21 -9.50
CA VAL A 1 -3.98 -1.73 -10.89
C VAL A 1 -3.32 -3.10 -11.02
N ARG A 2 -2.25 -3.40 -10.28
CA ARG A 2 -1.67 -4.76 -10.23
C ARG A 2 -2.15 -5.49 -8.98
N SER A 3 -2.65 -6.71 -9.17
CA SER A 3 -3.02 -7.68 -8.14
C SER A 3 -2.83 -9.07 -8.76
N ASN A 4 -1.86 -9.84 -8.30
CA ASN A 4 -1.57 -11.19 -8.79
C ASN A 4 -0.70 -11.99 -7.80
N ASN A 5 -0.81 -13.30 -7.86
CA ASN A 5 -0.08 -14.21 -6.97
C ASN A 5 1.42 -14.32 -7.28
N LEU A 6 1.88 -13.77 -8.41
CA LEU A 6 3.28 -13.81 -8.82
C LEU A 6 4.10 -12.60 -8.31
N GLY A 7 3.45 -11.64 -7.64
CA GLY A 7 4.13 -10.41 -7.20
C GLY A 7 4.60 -9.50 -8.34
N ALA A 8 4.10 -9.70 -9.56
CA ALA A 8 4.57 -8.96 -10.72
C ALA A 8 4.00 -7.53 -10.74
N VAL A 9 4.88 -6.54 -10.54
CA VAL A 9 4.52 -5.11 -10.54
C VAL A 9 4.67 -4.44 -11.92
N GLY A 10 5.50 -5.03 -12.79
CA GLY A 10 5.81 -4.48 -14.13
C GLY A 10 6.35 -3.05 -14.05
N PHE A 11 5.83 -2.17 -14.90
CA PHE A 11 6.26 -0.77 -14.99
C PHE A 11 6.12 0.03 -13.68
N LEU A 12 5.33 -0.44 -12.70
CA LEU A 12 5.15 0.26 -11.43
C LEU A 12 6.42 0.21 -10.58
N GLY A 13 7.36 -0.69 -10.90
CA GLY A 13 8.67 -0.75 -10.25
C GLY A 13 9.62 0.40 -10.60
N ASP A 14 9.33 1.22 -11.63
CA ASP A 14 10.13 2.41 -11.94
C ASP A 14 9.79 3.53 -10.94
N SER A 15 10.74 3.84 -10.05
CA SER A 15 10.59 4.85 -9.00
C SER A 15 10.24 6.24 -9.54
N ARG A 16 10.68 6.59 -10.76
CA ARG A 16 10.36 7.89 -11.37
C ARG A 16 8.86 8.02 -11.64
N ARG A 17 8.20 6.92 -12.04
CA ARG A 17 6.75 6.92 -12.29
C ARG A 17 5.97 7.12 -11.00
N MET A 18 6.42 6.49 -9.92
CA MET A 18 5.77 6.65 -8.61
C MET A 18 6.00 8.05 -8.03
N ASN A 19 7.21 8.60 -8.17
CA ASN A 19 7.50 9.97 -7.76
C ASN A 19 6.57 10.97 -8.46
N VAL A 20 6.39 10.82 -9.78
CA VAL A 20 5.42 11.63 -10.51
C VAL A 20 4.02 11.43 -9.94
N ALA A 21 3.56 10.18 -9.74
CA ALA A 21 2.20 9.93 -9.23
C ALA A 21 1.95 10.56 -7.85
N VAL A 22 2.90 10.43 -6.91
CA VAL A 22 2.75 10.93 -5.53
C VAL A 22 2.80 12.46 -5.46
N THR A 23 3.67 13.10 -6.24
CA THR A 23 3.90 14.56 -6.18
C THR A 23 2.82 15.39 -6.88
N ARG A 24 1.89 14.78 -7.61
CA ARG A 24 0.77 15.49 -8.26
C ARG A 24 -0.32 15.92 -7.28
N ALA A 25 -0.41 15.31 -6.11
CA ALA A 25 -1.43 15.65 -5.12
C ALA A 25 -1.16 17.03 -4.50
N ARG A 26 -2.17 17.91 -4.47
CA ARG A 26 -2.07 19.25 -3.86
C ARG A 26 -2.65 19.35 -2.45
N LYS A 27 -3.66 18.54 -2.15
CA LYS A 27 -4.42 18.59 -0.87
C LYS A 27 -4.52 17.22 -0.19
N HIS A 28 -4.67 16.15 -0.97
CA HIS A 28 -4.79 14.80 -0.45
C HIS A 28 -4.31 13.79 -1.48
N ALA A 29 -3.52 12.81 -1.04
CA ALA A 29 -3.03 11.69 -1.85
C ALA A 29 -3.60 10.40 -1.30
N VAL A 30 -4.26 9.60 -2.15
CA VAL A 30 -4.80 8.29 -1.78
C VAL A 30 -4.16 7.24 -2.68
N ILE A 31 -3.61 6.19 -2.07
CA ILE A 31 -3.04 5.05 -2.78
C ILE A 31 -3.92 3.83 -2.50
N VAL A 32 -4.50 3.28 -3.56
CA VAL A 32 -5.21 2.00 -3.52
C VAL A 32 -4.31 0.93 -4.15
N CYS A 33 -3.94 -0.07 -3.37
CA CYS A 33 -3.04 -1.14 -3.81
C CYS A 33 -3.38 -2.47 -3.16
N ASP A 34 -2.98 -3.55 -3.82
CA ASP A 34 -2.89 -4.87 -3.19
C ASP A 34 -1.49 -5.02 -2.60
N SER A 35 -1.42 -5.08 -1.27
CA SER A 35 -0.16 -5.20 -0.54
C SER A 35 0.57 -6.51 -0.81
N SER A 36 -0.14 -7.60 -1.15
CA SER A 36 0.51 -8.87 -1.45
C SER A 36 1.31 -8.79 -2.76
N THR A 37 0.81 -8.06 -3.76
CA THR A 37 1.54 -7.82 -5.01
C THR A 37 2.67 -6.80 -4.85
N ILE A 38 2.40 -5.60 -4.34
CA ILE A 38 3.38 -4.50 -4.42
C ILE A 38 4.58 -4.65 -3.48
N CYS A 39 4.48 -5.48 -2.43
CA CYS A 39 5.58 -5.74 -1.51
C CYS A 39 6.76 -6.49 -2.14
N HIS A 40 6.58 -7.10 -3.32
CA HIS A 40 7.65 -7.77 -4.07
C HIS A 40 8.65 -6.81 -4.71
N ASN A 41 8.37 -5.50 -4.73
CA ASN A 41 9.31 -4.47 -5.13
C ASN A 41 9.75 -3.66 -3.91
N THR A 42 11.07 -3.55 -3.70
CA THR A 42 11.65 -2.93 -2.49
C THR A 42 11.28 -1.45 -2.36
N TYR A 43 11.23 -0.70 -3.45
CA TYR A 43 10.86 0.71 -3.44
C TYR A 43 9.37 0.89 -3.08
N LEU A 44 8.47 0.12 -3.70
CA LEU A 44 7.04 0.16 -3.38
C LEU A 44 6.74 -0.32 -1.96
N ALA A 45 7.44 -1.33 -1.47
CA ALA A 45 7.34 -1.80 -0.09
C ALA A 45 7.75 -0.72 0.92
N ARG A 46 8.81 0.04 0.63
CA ARG A 46 9.23 1.19 1.46
C ARG A 46 8.20 2.30 1.46
N LEU A 47 7.60 2.62 0.31
CA LEU A 47 6.52 3.59 0.21
C LEU A 47 5.29 3.15 1.03
N LEU A 48 4.88 1.89 0.92
CA LEU A 48 3.76 1.35 1.69
C LEU A 48 4.05 1.40 3.20
N ARG A 49 5.27 1.09 3.62
CA ARG A 49 5.70 1.20 5.02
C ARG A 49 5.62 2.64 5.52
N HIS A 50 6.09 3.61 4.73
CA HIS A 50 5.98 5.03 5.07
C HIS A 50 4.52 5.46 5.26
N ILE A 51 3.62 5.06 4.34
CA ILE A 51 2.20 5.40 4.43
C ILE A 51 1.53 4.72 5.63
N ARG A 52 1.91 3.49 5.96
CA ARG A 52 1.41 2.81 7.17
C ARG A 52 1.82 3.50 8.47
N TYR A 53 3.00 4.10 8.50
CA TYR A 53 3.51 4.77 9.69
C TYR A 53 2.97 6.19 9.85
N PHE A 54 2.88 6.96 8.77
CA PHE A 54 2.51 8.39 8.82
C PHE A 54 1.09 8.70 8.34
N GLY A 55 0.46 7.80 7.57
CA GLY A 55 -0.83 8.01 6.93
C GLY A 55 -1.96 7.20 7.56
N ARG A 56 -3.18 7.37 7.02
CA ARG A 56 -4.33 6.52 7.37
C ARG A 56 -4.40 5.35 6.40
N VAL A 57 -4.50 4.13 6.93
CA VAL A 57 -4.63 2.90 6.14
C VAL A 57 -5.95 2.23 6.46
N ARG A 58 -6.64 1.76 5.41
CA ARG A 58 -7.86 0.97 5.51
C ARG A 58 -7.73 -0.27 4.65
N HIS A 59 -8.27 -1.38 5.13
CA HIS A 59 -8.36 -2.62 4.38
C HIS A 59 -9.71 -2.68 3.65
N ALA A 60 -9.72 -3.30 2.47
CA ALA A 60 -10.98 -3.60 1.80
C ALA A 60 -11.66 -4.74 2.57
N GLU A 61 -12.82 -4.49 3.15
CA GLU A 61 -13.65 -5.56 3.68
C GLU A 61 -14.43 -6.18 2.53
N ALA A 62 -14.28 -7.49 2.35
CA ALA A 62 -15.19 -8.24 1.49
C ALA A 62 -16.56 -8.12 2.16
N GLY A 63 -17.51 -7.44 1.52
CA GLY A 63 -18.81 -7.12 2.11
C GLY A 63 -19.44 -8.32 2.80
N GLY A 64 -19.33 -8.33 4.12
CA GLY A 64 -19.96 -9.27 5.04
C GLY A 64 -20.50 -8.42 6.16
N SER A 65 -21.83 -8.34 6.21
CA SER A 65 -22.70 -7.96 7.32
C SER A 65 -22.05 -7.22 8.50
N GLY A 66 -22.52 -6.00 8.74
CA GLY A 66 -22.01 -5.08 9.76
C GLY A 66 -21.78 -5.68 11.15
N GLY A 67 -20.75 -5.17 11.81
CA GLY A 67 -20.44 -5.39 13.21
C GLY A 67 -19.15 -4.66 13.53
N GLY A 68 -19.25 -3.50 14.18
CA GLY A 68 -18.11 -2.63 14.43
C GLY A 68 -17.05 -3.28 15.33
N SER A 69 -15.80 -2.89 15.13
CA SER A 69 -14.87 -2.65 16.24
C SER A 69 -13.70 -1.82 15.72
N GLY A 70 -13.52 -0.64 16.31
CA GLY A 70 -12.30 0.13 16.14
C GLY A 70 -11.14 -0.66 16.71
N LEU A 71 -10.25 -1.15 15.86
CA LEU A 71 -8.92 -1.60 16.26
C LEU A 71 -7.91 -0.99 15.31
N THR A 72 -7.22 0.03 15.82
CA THR A 72 -5.94 0.52 15.31
C THR A 72 -4.91 -0.59 15.41
N MET A 73 -4.91 -1.53 14.46
CA MET A 73 -3.86 -2.52 14.35
C MET A 73 -2.71 -1.90 13.57
N ASN A 74 -1.66 -1.47 14.28
CA ASN A 74 -0.35 -1.26 13.69
C ASN A 74 0.19 -2.62 13.24
N PRO A 75 0.34 -2.92 11.94
CA PRO A 75 1.03 -4.13 11.55
C PRO A 75 2.53 -3.84 11.62
N ILE A 76 3.15 -4.21 12.74
CA ILE A 76 4.60 -4.45 12.80
C ILE A 76 4.88 -5.56 11.79
N LEU A 77 5.41 -5.19 10.62
CA LEU A 77 6.05 -6.15 9.73
C LEU A 77 7.42 -6.52 10.31
N PRO A 78 7.89 -7.77 10.15
CA PRO A 78 9.21 -8.16 10.60
C PRO A 78 10.31 -7.38 9.86
N PRO A 79 11.49 -7.21 10.47
CA PRO A 79 12.63 -6.59 9.82
C PRO A 79 13.09 -7.46 8.64
N LEU A 80 13.39 -6.79 7.53
CA LEU A 80 14.09 -7.42 6.40
C LEU A 80 15.57 -7.50 6.78
N THR A 81 16.05 -8.71 7.12
CA THR A 81 17.46 -9.08 6.93
C THR A 81 17.65 -9.59 5.51
#